data_AF-A0A961MUP8-F1
#
_entry.id   AF-A0A961MUP8-F1
#
_cell.length_a   1.000
_cell.length_b   1.000
_cell.length_c   1.000
_cell.angle_alpha   90.00
_cell.angle_beta   90.00
_cell.angle_gamma   90.00
#
_symmetry.space_group_name_H-M   'P 1'
#
loop_
_entity.id
_entity.type
_entity.pdbx_description
1 polymer ?
#
loop_
_entity_poly.entity_id
_entity_poly.type
_entity_poly.pdbx_seq_one_letter_code
_entity_poly.pdbx_strand_id
1 'polypeptide(L)'
;MKALPFILVLVSTPADAQSPLVETYRAPPDACVARAERSAELDACRSLLSDACMAGEPQGQTTTGMAMCLQAELLFWDERLNAEYRATVANLRRIDESDRAYNPEYAVREERLRDAQRAWIVFRDADCAVDHALHGGGSMRSIMAPSCLARRTFDRVKDLIHLRELMH
;
A
#
# COMPACT_ATOMS: atom_id res chain seq x y z
N MET A 1 -48.54 -25.80 27.74
CA MET A 1 -47.10 -26.00 27.44
C MET A 1 -46.90 -25.87 25.94
N LYS A 2 -46.37 -24.74 25.45
CA LYS A 2 -45.92 -24.57 24.06
C LYS A 2 -44.50 -24.04 24.11
N ALA A 3 -43.54 -24.86 23.69
CA ALA A 3 -42.14 -24.48 23.61
C ALA A 3 -41.92 -23.65 22.32
N LEU A 4 -41.34 -22.46 22.46
CA LEU A 4 -40.86 -21.67 21.33
C LEU A 4 -39.44 -22.14 20.95
N PRO A 5 -39.11 -22.28 19.65
CA PRO A 5 -37.78 -22.66 19.23
C PRO A 5 -36.84 -21.46 19.31
N PHE A 6 -35.68 -21.67 19.92
CA PHE A 6 -34.59 -20.70 19.95
C PHE A 6 -33.84 -20.80 18.61
N ILE A 7 -34.02 -19.82 17.73
CA ILE A 7 -33.27 -19.72 16.47
C ILE A 7 -31.94 -19.04 16.79
N LEU A 8 -30.85 -19.81 16.73
CA LEU A 8 -29.49 -19.32 16.85
C LEU A 8 -29.07 -18.66 15.53
N VAL A 9 -29.01 -17.34 15.48
CA VAL A 9 -28.47 -16.59 14.35
C VAL A 9 -26.95 -16.52 14.49
N LEU A 10 -26.24 -17.26 13.64
CA LEU A 10 -24.79 -17.14 13.46
C LEU A 10 -24.50 -15.86 12.67
N VAL A 11 -24.10 -14.80 13.37
CA VAL A 11 -23.57 -13.59 12.74
C VAL A 11 -22.12 -13.88 12.36
N SER A 12 -21.87 -14.12 11.08
CA SER A 12 -20.53 -14.13 10.52
C SER A 12 -20.02 -12.67 10.49
N THR A 13 -19.23 -12.27 11.48
CA THR A 13 -18.47 -11.02 11.37
C THR A 13 -17.42 -11.21 10.28
N PRO A 14 -17.22 -10.23 9.38
CA PRO A 14 -16.06 -10.27 8.50
C PRO A 14 -14.85 -10.28 9.43
N ALA A 15 -14.04 -11.32 9.36
CA ALA A 15 -12.71 -11.26 9.93
C ALA A 15 -12.01 -10.14 9.15
N ASP A 16 -11.84 -8.98 9.79
CA ASP A 16 -11.09 -7.87 9.21
C ASP A 16 -9.76 -8.41 8.72
N ALA A 17 -9.54 -8.30 7.42
CA ALA A 17 -8.33 -8.75 6.73
C ALA A 17 -7.10 -7.89 7.07
N GLN A 18 -7.12 -7.19 8.20
CA GLN A 18 -6.07 -6.30 8.65
C GLN A 18 -5.10 -7.08 9.52
N SER A 19 -3.85 -7.19 9.07
CA SER A 19 -2.78 -7.85 9.83
C SER A 19 -2.65 -7.21 11.21
N PRO A 20 -2.67 -8.00 12.32
CA PRO A 20 -2.47 -7.48 13.67
C PRO A 20 -1.17 -6.67 13.83
N LEU A 21 -0.14 -6.99 13.05
CA LEU A 21 1.13 -6.25 13.04
C LEU A 21 0.97 -4.85 12.43
N VAL A 22 0.10 -4.68 11.43
CA VAL A 22 -0.18 -3.34 10.88
C VAL A 22 -0.79 -2.48 11.98
N GLU A 23 -1.84 -2.96 12.63
CA GLU A 23 -2.53 -2.17 13.65
C GLU A 23 -1.62 -1.87 14.85
N THR A 24 -0.77 -2.81 15.24
CA THR A 24 0.16 -2.63 16.35
C THR A 24 1.25 -1.60 16.04
N TYR A 25 1.78 -1.58 14.81
CA TYR A 25 2.97 -0.80 14.45
C TYR A 25 2.72 0.35 13.46
N ARG A 26 1.46 0.71 13.16
CA ARG A 26 1.11 1.80 12.23
C ARG A 26 1.40 3.21 12.76
N ALA A 27 1.49 3.41 14.08
CA ALA A 27 1.55 4.75 14.64
C ALA A 27 2.77 5.59 14.17
N PRO A 28 4.01 5.04 14.11
CA PRO A 28 5.16 5.79 13.60
C PRO A 28 5.04 6.24 12.14
N PRO A 29 4.74 5.36 11.15
CA PRO A 29 4.58 5.80 9.77
C PRO A 29 3.34 6.70 9.58
N ASP A 30 2.24 6.47 10.31
CA ASP A 30 1.06 7.36 10.27
C ASP A 30 1.45 8.79 10.66
N ALA A 31 2.19 8.94 11.77
CA ALA A 31 2.63 10.23 12.28
C ALA A 31 3.67 10.89 11.36
N CYS A 32 4.49 10.12 10.65
CA CYS A 32 5.43 10.62 9.66
C CYS A 32 4.70 11.15 8.43
N VAL A 33 3.79 10.36 7.85
CA VAL A 33 3.00 10.75 6.67
C VAL A 33 2.14 11.98 6.96
N ALA A 34 1.55 12.08 8.16
CA ALA A 34 0.75 13.24 8.54
C ALA A 34 1.54 14.57 8.63
N ARG A 35 2.87 14.51 8.74
CA ARG A 35 3.75 15.68 8.80
C ARG A 35 4.40 16.04 7.46
N ALA A 36 4.40 15.13 6.50
CA ALA A 36 4.98 15.39 5.19
C ALA A 36 4.09 16.38 4.43
N GLU A 37 4.67 17.52 4.05
CA GLU A 37 3.99 18.54 3.24
C GLU A 37 4.12 18.24 1.76
N ARG A 38 5.18 17.53 1.37
CA ARG A 38 5.48 17.15 -0.01
C ARG A 38 5.87 15.69 -0.14
N SER A 39 5.64 15.15 -1.33
CA SER A 39 5.99 13.79 -1.73
C SER A 39 7.46 13.44 -1.46
N ALA A 40 8.38 14.41 -1.61
CA ALA A 40 9.80 14.23 -1.34
C ALA A 40 10.12 13.93 0.14
N GLU A 41 9.30 14.42 1.08
CA GLU A 41 9.54 14.25 2.52
C GLU A 41 9.13 12.86 3.03
N LEU A 42 8.35 12.11 2.23
CA LEU A 42 7.88 10.77 2.59
C LEU A 42 8.99 9.74 2.69
N ASP A 43 10.18 9.98 2.10
CA ASP A 43 11.31 9.03 2.14
C ASP A 43 11.71 8.62 3.56
N ALA A 44 11.54 9.52 4.52
CA ALA A 44 11.78 9.26 5.94
C ALA A 44 10.76 8.28 6.55
N CYS A 45 9.60 8.09 5.93
CA CYS A 45 8.53 7.25 6.45
C CYS A 45 8.63 5.78 6.01
N ARG A 46 9.36 5.51 4.91
CA ARG A 46 9.30 4.26 4.13
C ARG A 46 9.39 2.96 4.93
N SER A 47 10.27 2.93 5.94
CA SER A 47 10.62 1.72 6.70
C SER A 47 10.15 1.76 8.16
N LEU A 48 9.42 2.81 8.57
CA LEU A 48 9.09 3.02 9.98
C LEU A 48 8.19 1.92 10.57
N LEU A 49 7.36 1.25 9.76
CA LEU A 49 6.51 0.17 10.25
C LEU A 49 7.35 -1.07 10.51
N SER A 50 8.11 -1.50 9.49
CA SER A 50 8.89 -2.72 9.58
C SER A 50 10.01 -2.59 10.63
N ASP A 51 10.63 -1.42 10.75
CA ASP A 51 11.64 -1.13 11.78
C ASP A 51 11.03 -1.24 13.19
N ALA A 52 9.86 -0.63 13.43
CA ALA A 52 9.18 -0.70 14.72
C ALA A 52 8.74 -2.14 15.05
N CYS A 53 8.20 -2.86 14.06
CA CYS A 53 7.78 -4.25 14.20
C CYS A 53 8.97 -5.18 14.53
N MET A 54 10.08 -5.06 13.81
CA MET A 54 11.26 -5.90 14.05
C MET A 54 11.91 -5.64 15.41
N ALA A 55 11.79 -4.42 15.93
CA ALA A 55 12.26 -4.06 17.26
C ALA A 55 11.30 -4.51 18.39
N GLY A 56 9.99 -4.50 18.13
CA GLY A 56 8.95 -4.82 19.13
C GLY A 56 8.62 -6.30 19.25
N GLU A 57 8.72 -7.07 18.16
CA GLU A 57 8.35 -8.49 18.15
C GLU A 57 9.47 -9.40 18.71
N PRO A 58 9.15 -10.39 19.57
CA PRO A 58 10.15 -11.31 20.13
C PRO A 58 10.97 -12.07 19.09
N GLN A 59 10.38 -12.33 17.91
CA GLN A 59 11.04 -12.99 16.79
C GLN A 59 11.37 -12.04 15.64
N GLY A 60 11.28 -10.72 15.86
CA GLY A 60 11.42 -9.69 14.82
C GLY A 60 12.76 -9.72 14.08
N GLN A 61 13.81 -10.25 14.71
CA GLN A 61 15.16 -10.38 14.14
C GLN A 61 15.43 -11.75 13.48
N THR A 62 14.47 -12.66 13.49
CA THR A 62 14.55 -13.91 12.73
C THR A 62 14.14 -13.68 11.29
N THR A 63 14.63 -14.51 10.36
CA THR A 63 14.24 -14.41 8.95
C THR A 63 12.72 -14.45 8.73
N THR A 64 12.02 -15.25 9.52
CA THR A 64 10.55 -15.33 9.49
C THR A 64 9.90 -14.07 10.05
N GLY A 65 10.36 -13.58 11.21
CA GLY A 65 9.81 -12.36 11.80
C GLY A 65 10.05 -11.12 10.93
N MET A 66 11.25 -10.99 10.36
CA MET A 66 11.55 -9.93 9.40
C MET A 66 10.61 -9.98 8.19
N ALA A 67 10.37 -11.17 7.62
CA ALA A 67 9.44 -11.35 6.51
C ALA A 67 8.00 -10.94 6.88
N MET A 68 7.55 -11.27 8.10
CA MET A 68 6.23 -10.87 8.60
C MET A 68 6.11 -9.36 8.79
N CYS A 69 7.13 -8.71 9.36
CA CYS A 69 7.16 -7.26 9.53
C CYS A 69 7.18 -6.51 8.20
N LEU A 70 7.94 -6.99 7.21
CA LEU A 70 7.95 -6.42 5.85
C LEU A 70 6.62 -6.65 5.13
N GLN A 71 5.97 -7.79 5.36
CA GLN A 71 4.63 -8.04 4.83
C GLN A 71 3.59 -7.10 5.45
N ALA A 72 3.71 -6.78 6.75
CA ALA A 72 2.87 -5.78 7.39
C ALA A 72 3.11 -4.38 6.79
N GLU A 73 4.37 -4.01 6.53
CA GLU A 73 4.69 -2.74 5.89
C GLU A 73 4.16 -2.64 4.46
N LEU A 74 4.23 -3.73 3.68
CA LEU A 74 3.58 -3.81 2.39
C LEU A 74 2.06 -3.56 2.50
N LEU A 75 1.37 -4.18 3.46
CA LEU A 75 -0.07 -3.98 3.63
C LEU A 75 -0.41 -2.55 4.01
N PHE A 76 0.37 -1.93 4.89
CA PHE A 76 0.23 -0.52 5.24
C PHE A 76 0.38 0.39 4.02
N TRP A 77 1.44 0.19 3.22
CA TRP A 77 1.64 0.99 2.02
C TRP A 77 0.60 0.71 0.93
N ASP A 78 0.05 -0.50 0.85
CA ASP A 78 -1.03 -0.83 -0.10
C ASP A 78 -2.35 -0.14 0.27
N GLU A 79 -2.70 -0.07 1.56
CA GLU A 79 -3.84 0.72 2.04
C GLU A 79 -3.70 2.19 1.60
N ARG A 80 -2.52 2.78 1.83
CA ARG A 80 -2.24 4.15 1.43
C ARG A 80 -2.23 4.31 -0.09
N LEU A 81 -1.62 3.39 -0.83
CA LEU A 81 -1.61 3.40 -2.29
C LEU A 81 -3.04 3.48 -2.86
N ASN A 82 -3.94 2.67 -2.32
CA ASN A 82 -5.34 2.66 -2.75
C ASN A 82 -6.06 3.98 -2.41
N ALA A 83 -5.78 4.57 -1.24
CA ALA A 83 -6.32 5.88 -0.87
C ALA A 83 -5.81 6.99 -1.80
N GLU A 84 -4.50 7.04 -2.04
CA GLU A 84 -3.87 8.02 -2.90
C GLU A 84 -4.29 7.89 -4.36
N TYR A 85 -4.44 6.66 -4.86
CA TYR A 85 -4.91 6.39 -6.21
C TYR A 85 -6.32 6.95 -6.41
N ARG A 86 -7.24 6.72 -5.46
CA ARG A 86 -8.61 7.27 -5.53
C ARG A 86 -8.59 8.79 -5.51
N ALA A 87 -7.78 9.41 -4.65
CA ALA A 87 -7.67 10.86 -4.58
C ALA A 87 -7.12 11.46 -5.88
N THR A 88 -6.09 10.86 -6.47
CA THR A 88 -5.51 11.32 -7.75
C THR A 88 -6.48 11.12 -8.90
N VAL A 89 -7.15 9.97 -9.00
CA VAL A 89 -8.20 9.74 -10.02
C VAL A 89 -9.31 10.78 -9.93
N ALA A 90 -9.81 11.08 -8.73
CA ALA A 90 -10.85 12.09 -8.55
C ALA A 90 -10.39 13.50 -9.00
N ASN A 91 -9.14 13.87 -8.69
CA ASN A 91 -8.58 15.15 -9.13
C ASN A 91 -8.44 15.22 -10.66
N LEU A 92 -7.88 14.16 -11.28
CA LEU A 92 -7.71 14.08 -12.73
C LEU A 92 -9.04 14.10 -13.47
N ARG A 93 -10.06 13.39 -12.97
CA ARG A 93 -11.40 13.41 -13.54
C ARG A 93 -11.98 14.81 -13.60
N ARG A 94 -11.86 15.57 -12.51
CA ARG A 94 -12.33 16.97 -12.44
C ARG A 94 -11.62 17.85 -13.48
N ILE A 95 -10.32 17.67 -13.69
CA ILE A 95 -9.55 18.39 -14.70
C ILE A 95 -10.00 17.98 -16.11
N ASP A 96 -10.12 16.67 -16.36
CA ASP A 96 -10.60 16.15 -17.64
C ASP A 96 -12.01 16.66 -17.97
N GLU A 97 -12.90 16.79 -16.97
CA GLU A 97 -14.23 17.36 -17.13
C GLU A 97 -14.19 18.84 -17.53
N SER A 98 -13.32 19.67 -16.93
CA SER A 98 -13.21 21.08 -17.32
C SER A 98 -12.58 21.27 -18.70
N ASP A 99 -11.59 20.44 -19.03
CA ASP A 99 -10.85 20.54 -20.28
C ASP A 99 -11.65 20.01 -21.48
N ARG A 100 -12.64 19.13 -21.25
CA ARG A 100 -13.37 18.42 -22.32
C ARG A 100 -13.96 19.32 -23.40
N ALA A 101 -14.41 20.51 -23.04
CA ALA A 101 -15.04 21.45 -23.98
C ALA A 101 -14.02 22.20 -24.85
N TYR A 102 -12.79 22.38 -24.37
CA TYR A 102 -11.80 23.28 -25.00
C TYR A 102 -10.53 22.55 -25.48
N ASN A 103 -10.16 21.45 -24.82
CA ASN A 103 -8.93 20.67 -25.00
C ASN A 103 -9.24 19.15 -24.92
N PRO A 104 -10.19 18.62 -25.71
CA PRO A 104 -10.69 17.24 -25.58
C PRO A 104 -9.61 16.16 -25.75
N GLU A 105 -8.55 16.42 -26.52
CA GLU A 105 -7.43 15.52 -26.73
C GLU A 105 -6.57 15.30 -25.48
N TYR A 106 -6.62 16.24 -24.52
CA TYR A 106 -5.91 16.16 -23.25
C TYR A 106 -6.80 15.71 -22.08
N ALA A 107 -8.13 15.68 -22.26
CA ALA A 107 -9.13 15.26 -21.27
C ALA A 107 -9.22 13.73 -21.11
N VAL A 108 -8.06 13.08 -20.98
CA VAL A 108 -7.86 11.61 -20.92
C VAL A 108 -6.97 11.20 -19.74
N ARG A 109 -6.65 12.11 -18.82
CA ARG A 109 -5.65 11.90 -17.77
C ARG A 109 -6.05 10.78 -16.81
N GLU A 110 -7.33 10.69 -16.44
CA GLU A 110 -7.86 9.59 -15.61
C GLU A 110 -7.58 8.22 -16.26
N GLU A 111 -7.92 8.09 -17.54
CA GLU A 111 -7.70 6.85 -18.30
C GLU A 111 -6.21 6.50 -18.36
N ARG A 112 -5.34 7.49 -18.65
CA ARG A 112 -3.89 7.28 -18.68
C ARG A 112 -3.34 6.84 -17.33
N LEU A 113 -3.82 7.42 -16.22
CA LEU A 113 -3.39 7.01 -14.89
C LEU A 113 -3.83 5.58 -14.57
N ARG A 114 -5.06 5.20 -14.93
CA ARG A 114 -5.57 3.84 -14.73
C ARG A 114 -4.72 2.81 -15.48
N ASP A 115 -4.37 3.09 -16.73
CA ASP A 115 -3.55 2.19 -17.54
C ASP A 115 -2.12 2.10 -17.00
N ALA A 116 -1.54 3.25 -16.59
CA ALA A 116 -0.25 3.28 -15.92
C ALA A 116 -0.25 2.47 -14.61
N GLN A 117 -1.32 2.53 -13.81
CA GLN A 117 -1.44 1.76 -12.57
C GLN A 117 -1.45 0.25 -12.84
N ARG A 118 -2.18 -0.20 -13.87
CA ARG A 118 -2.22 -1.61 -14.27
C ARG A 118 -0.86 -2.10 -14.76
N ALA A 119 -0.19 -1.31 -15.60
CA ALA A 119 1.15 -1.63 -16.07
C ALA A 119 2.17 -1.67 -14.92
N TRP A 120 2.05 -0.74 -13.97
CA TRP A 120 2.91 -0.70 -12.78
C TRP A 120 2.78 -1.97 -11.92
N ILE A 121 1.58 -2.53 -11.74
CA ILE A 121 1.40 -3.79 -10.99
C ILE A 121 2.19 -4.93 -11.66
N VAL A 122 2.06 -5.07 -12.99
CA VAL A 122 2.79 -6.10 -13.75
C VAL A 122 4.29 -5.90 -13.63
N PHE A 123 4.76 -4.66 -13.76
CA PHE A 123 6.17 -4.31 -13.56
C PHE A 123 6.66 -4.66 -12.15
N ARG A 124 5.95 -4.21 -11.11
CA ARG A 124 6.29 -4.45 -9.70
C ARG A 124 6.43 -5.94 -9.43
N ASP A 125 5.46 -6.73 -9.86
CA ASP A 125 5.44 -8.16 -9.55
C ASP A 125 6.57 -8.89 -10.29
N ALA A 126 6.85 -8.51 -11.55
CA ALA A 126 7.97 -9.06 -12.31
C ALA A 126 9.33 -8.66 -11.71
N ASP A 127 9.50 -7.39 -11.34
CA ASP A 127 10.72 -6.85 -10.75
C ASP A 127 11.01 -7.51 -9.39
N CYS A 128 10.01 -7.62 -8.51
CA CYS A 128 10.18 -8.26 -7.21
C CYS A 128 10.36 -9.79 -7.30
N ALA A 129 9.91 -10.43 -8.38
CA ALA A 129 10.23 -11.84 -8.64
C ALA A 129 11.72 -12.04 -8.95
N VAL A 130 12.40 -11.06 -9.55
CA VAL A 130 13.86 -11.08 -9.75
C VAL A 130 14.57 -11.05 -8.40
N ASP A 131 14.17 -10.13 -7.50
CA ASP A 131 14.73 -10.03 -6.15
C ASP A 131 14.59 -11.35 -5.38
N HIS A 132 13.45 -12.03 -5.49
CA HIS A 132 13.26 -13.36 -4.91
C HIS A 132 14.19 -14.40 -5.55
N ALA A 133 14.28 -14.44 -6.90
CA ALA A 133 15.06 -15.44 -7.64
C ALA A 133 16.57 -15.35 -7.38
N LEU A 134 17.11 -14.13 -7.21
CA LEU A 134 18.53 -13.90 -6.89
C LEU A 134 18.99 -14.61 -5.60
N HIS A 135 18.06 -14.89 -4.69
CA HIS A 135 18.35 -15.51 -3.39
C HIS A 135 18.08 -17.03 -3.37
N GLY A 136 17.66 -17.59 -4.50
CA GLY A 136 17.59 -19.04 -4.74
C GLY A 136 16.77 -19.81 -3.71
N GLY A 137 17.37 -20.88 -3.16
CA GLY A 137 16.75 -21.72 -2.12
C GLY A 137 17.02 -21.29 -0.68
N GLY A 138 17.75 -20.18 -0.47
CA GLY A 138 18.09 -19.68 0.87
C GLY A 138 16.90 -19.04 1.57
N SER A 139 16.97 -18.90 2.90
CA SER A 139 15.92 -18.25 3.69
C SER A 139 15.78 -16.76 3.37
N MET A 140 16.84 -16.10 2.93
CA MET A 140 16.84 -14.66 2.61
C MET A 140 15.77 -14.28 1.57
N ARG A 141 15.43 -15.18 0.64
CA ARG A 141 14.36 -14.94 -0.36
C ARG A 141 13.01 -14.55 0.27
N SER A 142 12.72 -15.03 1.49
CA SER A 142 11.47 -14.72 2.18
C SER A 142 11.39 -13.28 2.70
N ILE A 143 12.53 -12.60 2.82
CA ILE A 143 12.63 -11.19 3.20
C ILE A 143 12.64 -10.31 1.94
N MET A 144 13.36 -10.74 0.90
CA MET A 144 13.61 -9.92 -0.28
C MET A 144 12.36 -9.63 -1.10
N ALA A 145 11.48 -10.62 -1.28
CA ALA A 145 10.21 -10.41 -1.97
C ALA A 145 9.30 -9.37 -1.29
N PRO A 146 8.93 -9.50 0.00
CA PRO A 146 8.09 -8.49 0.66
C PRO A 146 8.81 -7.14 0.82
N SER A 147 10.14 -7.11 1.00
CA SER A 147 10.91 -5.86 1.02
C SER A 147 10.80 -5.09 -0.30
N CYS A 148 10.97 -5.78 -1.44
CA CYS A 148 10.80 -5.17 -2.75
C CYS A 148 9.39 -4.64 -2.95
N LEU A 149 8.37 -5.47 -2.65
CA LEU A 149 6.98 -5.09 -2.82
C LEU A 149 6.61 -3.87 -1.96
N ALA A 150 7.04 -3.84 -0.70
CA ALA A 150 6.82 -2.71 0.20
C ALA A 150 7.45 -1.43 -0.36
N ARG A 151 8.73 -1.50 -0.76
CA ARG A 151 9.46 -0.36 -1.35
C ARG A 151 8.78 0.16 -2.62
N ARG A 152 8.44 -0.73 -3.57
CA ARG A 152 7.79 -0.33 -4.83
C ARG A 152 6.39 0.25 -4.60
N THR A 153 5.66 -0.27 -3.63
CA THR A 153 4.34 0.24 -3.24
C THR A 153 4.45 1.62 -2.61
N PHE A 154 5.43 1.83 -1.73
CA PHE A 154 5.77 3.15 -1.19
C PHE A 154 6.17 4.15 -2.28
N ASP A 155 7.06 3.77 -3.21
CA ASP A 155 7.47 4.63 -4.32
C ASP A 155 6.25 5.08 -5.13
N ARG A 156 5.29 4.18 -5.35
CA ARG A 156 4.06 4.49 -6.08
C ARG A 156 3.12 5.43 -5.31
N VAL A 157 3.07 5.33 -3.98
CA VAL A 157 2.37 6.31 -3.12
C VAL A 157 2.95 7.70 -3.36
N LYS A 158 4.28 7.84 -3.33
CA LYS A 158 4.96 9.11 -3.61
C LYS A 158 4.63 9.66 -4.99
N ASP A 159 4.70 8.82 -6.03
CA ASP A 159 4.39 9.23 -7.40
C ASP A 159 2.96 9.80 -7.53
N LEU A 160 1.98 9.15 -6.89
CA LEU A 160 0.58 9.58 -6.96
C LEU A 160 0.34 10.92 -6.25
N ILE A 161 1.03 11.16 -5.14
CA ILE A 161 1.01 12.44 -4.41
C ILE A 161 1.69 13.51 -5.27
N HIS A 162 2.88 13.20 -5.80
CA HIS A 162 3.63 14.11 -6.66
C HIS A 162 2.84 14.54 -7.90
N LEU A 163 2.13 13.61 -8.54
CA LEU A 163 1.24 13.94 -9.66
C LEU A 163 0.21 15.02 -9.30
N ARG A 164 -0.33 15.01 -8.07
CA ARG A 164 -1.28 16.03 -7.63
C ARG A 164 -0.60 17.36 -7.32
N GLU A 165 0.62 17.34 -6.78
CA GLU A 165 1.43 18.55 -6.54
C GLU A 165 1.69 19.34 -7.82
N LEU A 166 1.88 18.66 -8.96
CA LEU A 166 2.09 19.29 -10.26
C LEU A 166 0.83 20.03 -10.80
N MET A 167 -0.33 19.79 -10.19
CA MET A 167 -1.63 20.31 -10.65
C MET A 167 -2.19 21.41 -9.72
N HIS A 168 -1.36 21.90 -8.80
CA HIS A 168 -1.65 23.01 -7.89
C HIS A 168 -0.97 24.30 -8.34
#